data_AF-A0A537WEJ7-F1
#
_entry.id   AF-A0A537WEJ7-F1
#
_cell.length_a   1.000
_cell.length_b   1.000
_cell.length_c   1.000
_cell.angle_alpha   90.00
_cell.angle_beta   90.00
_cell.angle_gamma   90.00
#
_symmetry.space_group_name_H-M   'P 1'
#
loop_
_entity.id
_entity.type
_entity.pdbx_description
1 polymer ?
#
loop_
_entity_poly.entity_id
_entity_poly.type
_entity_poly.pdbx_seq_one_letter_code
_entity_poly.pdbx_strand_id
1 'polypeptide(L)'
;MIENHIRTLLDAPAGGADAPTLSDLEEMLTTGYARAMAIEGEQWRLQRRIVDVAVRIADDYNELQTVELRKLARQLRSVDAELISIRALIGSLRARADEARAA
;
A
#
# COMPACT_ATOMS: atom_id res chain seq x y z
N MET A 1 7.97 -8.82 4.01
CA MET A 1 6.95 -7.83 3.60
C MET A 1 6.08 -8.47 2.52
N ILE A 2 4.78 -8.21 2.50
CA ILE A 2 3.85 -8.80 1.52
C ILE A 2 4.24 -8.51 0.06
N GLU A 3 4.78 -7.32 -0.22
CA GLU A 3 5.27 -6.96 -1.56
C GLU A 3 6.29 -7.94 -2.12
N ASN A 4 7.19 -8.47 -1.29
CA ASN A 4 8.18 -9.45 -1.73
C ASN A 4 7.51 -10.78 -2.09
N HIS A 5 6.45 -11.17 -1.38
CA HIS A 5 5.69 -12.38 -1.72
C HIS A 5 4.94 -12.19 -3.03
N ILE A 6 4.34 -11.01 -3.26
CA ILE A 6 3.73 -10.68 -4.55
C ILE A 6 4.78 -10.76 -5.67
N ARG A 7 5.97 -10.15 -5.48
CA ARG A 7 7.08 -10.22 -6.45
C ARG A 7 7.50 -11.67 -6.71
N THR A 8 7.65 -12.50 -5.69
CA THR A 8 7.95 -13.92 -5.85
C THR A 8 6.92 -14.66 -6.71
N LEU A 9 5.62 -14.40 -6.51
CA LEU A 9 4.59 -15.00 -7.35
C LEU A 9 4.61 -14.47 -8.79
N LEU A 10 4.94 -13.19 -8.98
CA LEU A 10 5.07 -12.58 -10.30
C LEU A 10 6.28 -13.12 -11.07
N ASP A 11 7.38 -13.40 -10.38
CA ASP A 11 8.63 -13.93 -10.95
C ASP A 11 8.56 -15.44 -11.24
N ALA A 12 7.58 -16.15 -10.68
CA ALA A 12 7.42 -17.59 -10.88
C ALA A 12 7.01 -17.93 -12.33
N PRO A 13 7.29 -19.15 -12.82
CA PRO A 13 6.86 -19.60 -14.16
C PRO A 13 5.34 -19.53 -14.33
N ALA A 14 4.88 -19.19 -15.54
CA ALA A 14 3.44 -19.11 -15.84
C ALA A 14 2.75 -20.48 -15.93
N GLY A 15 3.51 -21.56 -16.11
CA GLY A 15 3.01 -22.93 -16.19
C GLY A 15 4.09 -23.96 -15.87
N GLY A 16 3.69 -25.21 -15.68
CA GLY A 16 4.56 -26.31 -15.25
C GLY A 16 4.47 -26.59 -13.75
N ALA A 17 5.28 -27.54 -13.28
CA ALA A 17 5.24 -28.03 -11.90
C ALA A 17 5.56 -26.96 -10.83
N ASP A 18 6.31 -25.92 -11.23
CA ASP A 18 6.75 -24.83 -10.35
C ASP A 18 5.88 -23.57 -10.46
N ALA A 19 4.79 -23.61 -11.25
CA ALA A 19 3.89 -22.48 -11.40
C ALA A 19 2.95 -22.36 -10.19
N PRO A 20 2.72 -21.13 -9.68
CA PRO A 20 1.74 -20.92 -8.61
C PRO A 20 0.35 -21.27 -9.11
N THR A 21 -0.46 -21.86 -8.24
CA THR A 21 -1.84 -22.19 -8.57
C THR A 21 -2.70 -20.93 -8.60
N LEU A 22 -3.86 -20.99 -9.27
CA LEU A 22 -4.83 -19.89 -9.22
C LEU A 22 -5.23 -19.55 -7.77
N SER A 23 -5.35 -20.56 -6.90
CA SER A 23 -5.67 -20.37 -5.49
C SER A 23 -4.59 -19.57 -4.75
N ASP A 24 -3.31 -19.85 -5.01
CA ASP A 24 -2.20 -19.10 -4.40
C ASP A 24 -2.22 -17.62 -4.80
N LEU A 25 -2.54 -17.35 -6.09
CA LEU A 25 -2.66 -16.00 -6.60
C LEU A 25 -3.86 -15.25 -5.98
N GLU A 26 -5.01 -15.90 -5.86
CA GLU A 26 -6.23 -15.32 -5.28
C GLU A 26 -6.11 -15.05 -3.76
N GLU A 27 -5.46 -15.95 -3.02
CA GLU A 27 -5.13 -15.74 -1.60
C GLU A 27 -4.20 -14.53 -1.43
N MET A 28 -3.17 -14.43 -2.28
CA MET A 28 -2.24 -13.30 -2.22
C MET A 28 -2.91 -11.99 -2.66
N LEU A 29 -3.82 -12.01 -3.64
CA LEU A 29 -4.65 -10.84 -4.00
C LEU A 29 -5.48 -10.37 -2.81
N THR A 30 -6.15 -11.28 -2.11
CA THR A 30 -6.94 -10.97 -0.91
C THR A 30 -6.08 -10.31 0.17
N THR A 31 -4.91 -10.89 0.45
CA THR A 31 -3.96 -10.35 1.41
C THR A 31 -3.42 -8.97 0.95
N GLY A 32 -3.18 -8.82 -0.35
CA GLY A 32 -2.75 -7.57 -0.99
C GLY A 32 -3.76 -6.44 -0.79
N TYR A 33 -5.04 -6.70 -1.12
CA TYR A 33 -6.10 -5.73 -0.91
C TYR A 33 -6.29 -5.37 0.56
N ALA A 34 -6.20 -6.34 1.48
CA ALA A 34 -6.23 -6.08 2.91
C ALA A 34 -5.09 -5.15 3.35
N ARG A 35 -3.86 -5.34 2.81
CA ARG A 35 -2.75 -4.43 3.06
C ARG A 35 -3.01 -3.03 2.50
N ALA A 36 -3.51 -2.91 1.27
CA ALA A 36 -3.82 -1.62 0.65
C ALA A 36 -4.84 -0.84 1.49
N MET A 37 -5.92 -1.49 1.95
CA MET A 37 -6.92 -0.88 2.84
C MET A 37 -6.31 -0.42 4.18
N ALA A 38 -5.39 -1.20 4.74
CA ALA A 38 -4.71 -0.81 5.98
C ALA A 38 -3.84 0.46 5.80
N ILE A 39 -3.15 0.57 4.65
CA ILE A 39 -2.34 1.74 4.29
C ILE A 39 -3.23 2.96 4.04
N GLU A 40 -4.35 2.80 3.34
CA GLU A 40 -5.35 3.87 3.18
C GLU A 40 -5.84 4.37 4.53
N GLY A 41 -6.19 3.47 5.46
CA GLY A 41 -6.58 3.85 6.82
C GLY A 41 -5.51 4.68 7.54
N GLU A 42 -4.23 4.38 7.33
CA GLU A 42 -3.13 5.17 7.87
C GLU A 42 -3.00 6.55 7.21
N GLN A 43 -3.15 6.60 5.88
CA GLN A 43 -3.19 7.85 5.11
C GLN A 43 -4.26 8.80 5.67
N TRP A 44 -5.49 8.29 5.89
CA TRP A 44 -6.60 9.05 6.45
C TRP A 44 -6.29 9.59 7.85
N ARG A 45 -5.71 8.76 8.74
CA ARG A 45 -5.33 9.20 10.09
C ARG A 45 -4.26 10.31 10.06
N LEU A 46 -3.27 10.18 9.18
CA LEU A 46 -2.22 11.18 9.01
C LEU A 46 -2.78 12.50 8.46
N GLN A 47 -3.62 12.45 7.44
CA GLN A 47 -4.29 13.63 6.89
C GLN A 47 -5.13 14.35 7.95
N ARG A 48 -5.90 13.60 8.76
CA ARG A 48 -6.69 14.19 9.84
C ARG A 48 -5.79 14.90 10.86
N ARG A 49 -4.72 14.26 11.29
CA ARG A 49 -3.78 14.83 12.27
C ARG A 49 -3.05 16.06 11.72
N ILE A 50 -2.73 16.08 10.43
CA ILE A 50 -2.16 17.26 9.74
C ILE A 50 -3.12 18.45 9.83
N VAL A 51 -4.40 18.24 9.54
CA VAL A 51 -5.43 19.29 9.65
C VAL A 51 -5.55 19.78 11.09
N ASP A 52 -5.62 18.87 12.07
CA ASP A 52 -5.73 19.24 13.48
C ASP A 52 -4.53 20.09 13.96
N VAL A 53 -3.31 19.76 13.53
CA VAL A 53 -2.10 20.55 13.84
C VAL A 53 -2.12 21.91 13.12
N ALA A 54 -2.56 21.95 11.86
CA ALA A 54 -2.65 23.20 11.09
C ALA A 54 -3.65 24.19 11.70
N VAL A 55 -4.80 23.70 12.19
CA VAL A 55 -5.78 24.53 12.91
C VAL A 55 -5.16 25.12 14.19
N ARG A 56 -4.45 24.29 14.99
CA ARG A 56 -3.78 24.78 16.21
C ARG A 56 -2.72 25.84 15.91
N ILE A 57 -1.97 25.70 14.81
CA ILE A 57 -1.00 26.70 14.37
C ILE A 57 -1.68 28.03 14.02
N ALA A 58 -2.86 27.97 13.40
CA ALA A 58 -3.63 29.16 13.04
C ALA A 58 -4.20 29.88 14.27
N ASP A 59 -4.58 29.13 15.32
CA ASP A 59 -5.09 29.68 16.57
C ASP A 59 -3.98 30.25 17.46
N ASP A 60 -2.87 29.51 17.64
CA ASP A 60 -1.72 29.92 18.45
C ASP A 60 -0.42 29.27 17.94
N TYR A 61 0.43 30.08 17.33
CA TYR A 61 1.64 29.62 16.67
C TYR A 61 2.73 29.18 17.67
N ASN A 62 3.23 27.96 17.46
CA ASN A 62 4.44 27.45 18.12
C ASN A 62 5.36 26.73 17.13
N GLU A 63 6.67 26.98 17.23
CA GLU A 63 7.70 26.34 16.41
C GLU A 63 7.66 24.80 16.49
N LEU A 64 7.34 24.23 17.66
CA LEU A 64 7.19 22.79 17.85
C LEU A 64 6.07 22.19 16.97
N GLN A 65 4.97 22.91 16.76
CA GLN A 65 3.87 22.46 15.90
C GLN A 65 4.32 22.42 14.43
N THR A 66 5.16 23.37 14.00
CA THR A 66 5.74 23.38 12.65
C THR A 66 6.66 22.17 12.43
N VAL A 67 7.43 21.77 13.45
CA VAL A 67 8.25 20.55 13.41
C VAL A 67 7.37 19.29 13.31
N GLU A 68 6.29 19.21 14.09
CA GLU A 68 5.33 18.10 14.01
C GLU A 68 4.68 18.03 12.61
N LEU A 69 4.23 19.16 12.06
CA LEU A 69 3.62 19.22 10.74
C LEU A 69 4.57 18.72 9.65
N ARG A 70 5.85 19.11 9.68
CA ARG A 70 6.87 18.60 8.74
C ARG A 70 7.07 17.09 8.87
N LYS A 71 7.04 16.56 10.09
CA LYS A 71 7.15 15.11 10.35
C LYS A 71 5.95 14.37 9.77
N LEU A 72 4.73 14.81 10.06
CA LEU A 72 3.50 14.22 9.55
C LEU A 72 3.43 14.27 8.02
N ALA A 73 3.80 15.40 7.41
CA ALA A 73 3.85 15.53 5.95
C ALA A 73 4.84 14.55 5.30
N ARG A 74 5.99 14.30 5.95
CA ARG A 74 6.96 13.30 5.47
C ARG A 74 6.41 11.88 5.59
N GLN A 75 5.73 11.57 6.69
CA GLN A 75 5.08 10.28 6.90
C GLN A 75 3.97 10.04 5.87
N LEU A 76 3.13 11.04 5.61
CA LEU A 76 2.06 10.96 4.61
C LEU A 76 2.63 10.67 3.22
N ARG A 77 3.67 11.39 2.78
CA ARG A 77 4.34 11.12 1.49
C ARG A 77 4.89 9.68 1.40
N SER A 78 5.40 9.15 2.51
CA SER A 78 5.89 7.76 2.54
C SER A 78 4.75 6.76 2.37
N VAL A 79 3.63 6.99 3.07
CA VAL A 79 2.42 6.15 3.00
C VAL A 79 1.81 6.22 1.61
N ASP A 80 1.78 7.40 0.99
CA ASP A 80 1.29 7.59 -0.38
C ASP A 80 2.14 6.79 -1.39
N ALA A 81 3.47 6.85 -1.26
CA ALA A 81 4.38 6.09 -2.11
C ALA A 81 4.21 4.57 -1.91
N GLU A 82 4.03 4.11 -0.66
CA GLU A 82 3.74 2.71 -0.36
C GLU A 82 2.40 2.27 -0.97
N LEU A 83 1.35 3.09 -0.87
CA LEU A 83 0.03 2.80 -1.43
C LEU A 83 0.06 2.68 -2.96
N ILE A 84 0.82 3.55 -3.63
CA ILE A 84 1.02 3.50 -5.09
C ILE A 84 1.75 2.19 -5.45
N SER A 85 2.84 1.88 -4.76
CA SER A 85 3.64 0.66 -4.98
C SER A 85 2.79 -0.61 -4.83
N ILE A 86 2.06 -0.75 -3.72
CA ILE A 86 1.28 -1.96 -3.46
C ILE A 86 0.14 -2.13 -4.47
N ARG A 87 -0.55 -1.04 -4.85
CA ARG A 87 -1.62 -1.10 -5.85
C ARG A 87 -1.09 -1.51 -7.24
N ALA A 88 0.09 -1.04 -7.63
CA ALA A 88 0.72 -1.46 -8.87
C ALA A 88 1.04 -2.96 -8.86
N LEU A 89 1.61 -3.47 -7.75
CA LEU A 89 1.90 -4.91 -7.59
C LEU A 89 0.63 -5.77 -7.61
N ILE A 90 -0.44 -5.35 -6.92
CA ILE A 90 -1.75 -6.04 -6.96
C ILE A 90 -2.32 -6.05 -8.38
N GLY A 91 -2.18 -4.94 -9.11
CA GLY A 91 -2.60 -4.85 -10.51
C GLY A 91 -1.90 -5.89 -11.40
N SER A 92 -0.58 -6.01 -11.28
CA SER A 92 0.18 -7.04 -12.01
C SER A 92 -0.21 -8.46 -11.58
N LEU A 93 -0.41 -8.70 -10.29
CA LEU A 93 -0.80 -10.01 -9.78
C LEU A 93 -2.20 -10.42 -10.27
N ARG A 94 -3.10 -9.45 -10.40
CA ARG A 94 -4.44 -9.67 -10.95
C ARG A 94 -4.38 -10.07 -12.42
N ALA A 95 -3.59 -9.37 -13.23
CA ALA A 95 -3.39 -9.73 -14.63
C ALA A 95 -2.88 -11.18 -14.76
N ARG A 96 -1.92 -11.57 -13.93
CA ARG A 96 -1.40 -12.94 -13.87
C ARG A 96 -2.46 -13.97 -13.46
N ALA A 97 -3.30 -13.66 -12.47
CA ALA A 97 -4.41 -14.54 -12.07
C ALA A 97 -5.44 -14.69 -13.20
N ASP A 98 -5.70 -13.63 -13.95
CA ASP A 98 -6.61 -13.66 -15.09
C ASP A 98 -6.06 -14.52 -16.24
N GLU A 99 -4.74 -14.48 -16.49
CA GLU A 99 -4.06 -15.39 -17.43
C GLU A 99 -4.15 -16.85 -16.98
N ALA A 100 -3.86 -17.13 -15.69
CA ALA A 100 -3.94 -18.48 -15.14
C ALA A 100 -5.36 -19.07 -15.16
N ARG A 101 -6.40 -18.21 -15.11
CA ARG A 101 -7.80 -18.62 -15.22
C ARG A 101 -8.21 -18.96 -16.67
N ALA A 102 -7.51 -18.40 -17.65
CA ALA A 102 -7.79 -18.58 -19.07
C ALA A 102 -7.03 -19.77 -19.70
N ALA A 103 -6.01 -20.29 -19.03
CA ALA A 103 -5.21 -21.45 -19.43
C ALA A 103 -5.91 -22.78 -19.10
#